data_AF-J0PXV6-F1
#
_entry.id   AF-J0PXV6-F1
#
_cell.length_a   1.000
_cell.length_b   1.000
_cell.length_c   1.000
_cell.angle_alpha   90.00
_cell.angle_beta   90.00
_cell.angle_gamma   90.00
#
_symmetry.space_group_name_H-M   'P 1'
#
loop_
_entity.id
_entity.type
_entity.pdbx_description
1 polymer ?
#
loop_
_entity_poly.entity_id
_entity_poly.type
_entity_poly.pdbx_seq_one_letter_code
_entity_poly.pdbx_strand_id
1 'polypeptide(L)'
;MSITSIMDDLKRRMDGAISAFKHELGGLRTGRASTSLLEPITVEAYGSVVHINQVANISVPEPRMLSVSVWDKTMVGAVERAIRDSGLGLNPITDGINLRIPLPELNEERRKELVKIAHQYAEQARVATRHVRRDGLDNLKKLEKEGEIGQDEAHSLSEKVQKLTDETIADIDKILAVKEFEIMHV
;
A
#
# COMPACT_ATOMS: atom_id res chain seq x y z
N MET A 1 30.92 13.50 -4.28
CA MET A 1 29.46 13.75 -4.12
C MET A 1 29.28 14.50 -2.81
N SER A 2 28.45 15.54 -2.72
CA SER A 2 28.30 16.24 -1.43
C SER A 2 27.69 15.30 -0.39
N ILE A 3 28.12 15.41 0.87
CA ILE A 3 27.65 14.60 2.00
C ILE A 3 26.13 14.64 2.15
N THR A 4 25.53 15.80 1.87
CA THR A 4 24.07 16.00 1.83
C THR A 4 23.39 15.11 0.80
N SER A 5 23.99 14.92 -0.38
CA SER A 5 23.46 14.05 -1.43
C SER A 5 23.38 12.57 -1.02
N ILE A 6 24.26 12.11 -0.13
CA ILE A 6 24.28 10.72 0.34
C ILE A 6 23.15 10.47 1.33
N MET A 7 22.95 11.42 2.25
CA MET A 7 21.82 11.42 3.19
C MET A 7 20.48 11.45 2.46
N ASP A 8 20.34 12.32 1.47
CA ASP A 8 19.11 12.46 0.71
C ASP A 8 18.81 11.20 -0.12
N ASP A 9 19.82 10.54 -0.68
CA ASP A 9 19.61 9.27 -1.41
C ASP A 9 19.23 8.13 -0.46
N LEU A 10 19.87 8.02 0.70
CA LEU A 10 19.49 7.03 1.72
C LEU A 10 18.06 7.22 2.19
N LYS A 11 17.66 8.47 2.46
CA LYS A 11 16.29 8.80 2.83
C LYS A 11 15.31 8.44 1.72
N ARG A 12 15.60 8.81 0.47
CA ARG A 12 14.76 8.46 -0.69
C ARG A 12 14.59 6.94 -0.85
N ARG A 13 15.65 6.17 -0.65
CA ARG A 13 15.62 4.71 -0.73
C ARG A 13 14.80 4.09 0.41
N MET A 14 14.92 4.62 1.64
CA MET A 14 14.11 4.18 2.79
C MET A 14 12.63 4.53 2.62
N ASP A 15 12.32 5.75 2.15
CA ASP A 15 10.96 6.17 1.82
C ASP A 15 10.37 5.29 0.71
N GLY A 16 11.18 4.89 -0.27
CA GLY A 16 10.81 3.93 -1.31
C GLY A 16 10.41 2.56 -0.74
N ALA A 17 11.14 2.06 0.27
CA ALA A 17 10.80 0.81 0.95
C ALA A 17 9.46 0.91 1.69
N ILE A 18 9.20 2.03 2.37
CA ILE A 18 7.90 2.29 3.01
C ILE A 18 6.78 2.36 1.96
N SER A 19 7.01 3.04 0.84
CA SER A 19 6.02 3.17 -0.23
C SER A 19 5.67 1.82 -0.86
N ALA A 20 6.68 0.97 -1.11
CA ALA A 20 6.47 -0.39 -1.61
C ALA A 20 5.66 -1.21 -0.60
N PHE A 21 6.03 -1.16 0.69
CA PHE A 21 5.29 -1.84 1.75
C PHE A 21 3.81 -1.40 1.83
N LYS A 22 3.54 -0.09 1.76
CA LYS A 22 2.17 0.44 1.72
C LYS A 22 1.39 -0.08 0.51
N HIS A 23 2.03 -0.18 -0.65
CA HIS A 23 1.41 -0.70 -1.86
C HIS A 23 1.05 -2.18 -1.73
N GLU A 24 1.98 -3.01 -1.21
CA GLU A 24 1.74 -4.43 -0.93
C GLU A 24 0.62 -4.64 0.10
N LEU A 25 0.58 -3.84 1.17
CA LEU A 25 -0.52 -3.85 2.14
C LEU A 25 -1.85 -3.38 1.55
N GLY A 26 -1.83 -2.49 0.56
CA GLY A 26 -3.02 -2.07 -0.17
C GLY A 26 -3.64 -3.21 -1.00
N GLY A 27 -2.80 -4.12 -1.52
CA GLY A 27 -3.23 -5.32 -2.22
C GLY A 27 -3.82 -6.41 -1.32
N LEU A 28 -3.55 -6.37 -0.01
CA LEU A 28 -4.14 -7.30 0.96
C LEU A 28 -5.62 -7.01 1.17
N ARG A 29 -6.46 -7.95 0.74
CA ARG A 29 -7.91 -7.90 0.91
C ARG A 29 -8.28 -8.23 2.35
N THR A 30 -8.27 -7.22 3.22
CA THR A 30 -8.54 -7.35 4.67
C THR A 30 -10.03 -7.52 5.01
N GLY A 31 -10.90 -7.67 4.01
CA GLY A 31 -12.35 -7.81 4.20
C GLY A 31 -13.07 -6.47 4.44
N ARG A 32 -12.32 -5.38 4.57
CA ARG A 32 -12.87 -4.03 4.61
C ARG A 32 -13.09 -3.48 3.20
N ALA A 33 -14.22 -2.80 3.02
CA ALA A 33 -14.53 -2.03 1.83
C ALA A 33 -13.45 -0.99 1.59
N SER A 34 -12.79 -1.09 0.43
CA SER A 34 -11.85 -0.09 -0.08
C SER A 34 -12.21 0.25 -1.52
N THR A 35 -12.13 1.53 -1.86
CA THR A 35 -12.37 2.01 -3.23
C THR A 35 -11.39 1.36 -4.21
N SER A 36 -10.17 1.05 -3.76
CA SER A 36 -9.12 0.43 -4.59
C SER A 36 -9.42 -1.00 -5.02
N LEU A 37 -10.43 -1.65 -4.43
CA LEU A 37 -10.89 -2.96 -4.91
C LEU A 37 -11.53 -2.88 -6.29
N LEU A 38 -12.15 -1.75 -6.62
CA LEU A 38 -12.87 -1.55 -7.88
C LEU A 38 -12.04 -0.82 -8.93
N GLU A 39 -10.93 -0.16 -8.55
CA GLU A 39 -10.01 0.54 -9.48
C GLU A 39 -9.55 -0.29 -10.71
N PRO A 40 -9.15 -1.57 -10.57
CA PRO A 40 -8.71 -2.37 -11.73
C PRO A 40 -9.87 -2.82 -12.64
N ILE A 41 -11.13 -2.62 -12.24
CA ILE A 41 -12.28 -3.05 -13.03
C ILE A 41 -12.49 -2.09 -14.20
N THR A 42 -12.57 -2.69 -15.39
CA THR A 42 -12.89 -1.98 -16.61
C THR A 42 -14.33 -2.26 -17.03
N VAL A 43 -14.97 -1.25 -17.62
CA VAL A 43 -16.36 -1.27 -18.07
C VAL A 43 -16.37 -0.88 -19.55
N GLU A 44 -17.14 -1.59 -20.35
CA GLU A 44 -17.35 -1.23 -21.74
C GLU A 44 -18.39 -0.09 -21.80
N ALA A 45 -17.92 1.12 -22.11
CA ALA A 45 -18.73 2.33 -22.22
C ALA A 45 -18.54 2.99 -23.58
N TYR A 46 -19.65 3.31 -24.24
CA TYR A 46 -19.66 4.07 -25.49
C TYR A 46 -18.76 3.46 -26.60
N GLY A 47 -18.67 2.13 -26.67
CA GLY A 47 -17.85 1.41 -27.66
C GLY A 47 -16.35 1.36 -27.33
N SER A 48 -15.96 1.73 -26.11
CA SER A 48 -14.58 1.66 -25.63
C SER A 48 -14.51 1.06 -24.21
N VAL A 49 -13.38 0.46 -23.86
CA VAL A 49 -13.14 -0.08 -22.52
C VAL A 49 -12.51 1.02 -21.67
N VAL A 50 -13.22 1.45 -20.62
CA VAL A 50 -12.81 2.52 -19.71
C VAL A 50 -12.77 2.01 -18.27
N HIS A 51 -12.07 2.71 -17.37
CA HIS A 51 -12.08 2.33 -15.96
C HIS A 51 -13.40 2.70 -15.28
N ILE A 52 -13.83 1.92 -14.30
CA ILE A 52 -15.09 2.15 -13.58
C ILE A 52 -15.15 3.54 -12.90
N ASN A 53 -14.00 4.08 -12.48
CA ASN A 53 -13.88 5.40 -11.86
C ASN A 53 -14.20 6.57 -12.83
N GLN A 54 -14.17 6.34 -14.14
CA GLN A 54 -14.50 7.34 -15.16
C GLN A 54 -16.00 7.39 -15.47
N VAL A 55 -16.76 6.38 -15.06
CA VAL A 55 -18.21 6.27 -15.31
C VAL A 55 -19.04 6.27 -14.04
N ALA A 56 -18.40 6.15 -12.87
CA ALA A 56 -19.05 6.11 -11.58
C ALA A 56 -18.19 6.69 -10.45
N ASN A 57 -18.85 7.20 -9.42
CA ASN A 57 -18.23 7.58 -8.15
C ASN A 57 -18.29 6.40 -7.17
N ILE A 58 -17.15 6.04 -6.57
CA ILE A 58 -17.03 4.95 -5.60
C ILE A 58 -16.84 5.55 -4.21
N SER A 59 -17.66 5.12 -3.26
CA SER A 59 -17.58 5.52 -1.86
C SER A 59 -17.71 4.31 -0.94
N VAL A 60 -17.18 4.46 0.28
CA VAL A 60 -17.29 3.45 1.34
C VAL A 60 -18.23 4.00 2.43
N PRO A 61 -19.55 3.82 2.31
CA PRO A 61 -20.49 4.26 3.34
C PRO A 61 -20.32 3.48 4.64
N GLU A 62 -20.00 2.19 4.55
CA GLU A 62 -19.80 1.30 5.70
C GLU A 62 -18.59 0.41 5.46
N PRO A 63 -17.88 -0.05 6.51
CA PRO A 63 -16.70 -0.91 6.37
C PRO A 63 -16.94 -2.22 5.61
N ARG A 64 -18.19 -2.66 5.48
CA ARG A 64 -18.59 -3.92 4.82
C ARG A 64 -19.43 -3.69 3.54
N MET A 65 -19.60 -2.45 3.11
CA MET A 65 -20.40 -2.10 1.95
C MET A 65 -19.69 -1.06 1.09
N LEU A 66 -19.56 -1.34 -0.20
CA LEU A 66 -19.16 -0.35 -1.21
C LEU A 66 -20.40 0.22 -1.88
N SER A 67 -20.42 1.53 -2.10
CA SER A 67 -21.45 2.22 -2.87
C SER A 67 -20.84 2.79 -4.14
N VAL A 68 -21.37 2.39 -5.29
CA VAL A 68 -20.96 2.86 -6.62
C VAL A 68 -22.12 3.63 -7.23
N SER A 69 -21.96 4.95 -7.36
CA SER A 69 -22.95 5.84 -7.98
C SER A 69 -22.58 6.11 -9.42
N VAL A 70 -23.31 5.50 -10.37
CA VAL A 70 -23.07 5.66 -11.80
C VAL A 70 -23.69 6.97 -12.28
N TRP A 71 -22.98 7.71 -13.12
CA TRP A 71 -23.46 9.02 -13.61
C TRP A 71 -24.58 8.88 -14.66
N ASP A 72 -24.49 7.85 -15.51
CA ASP A 72 -25.50 7.55 -16.52
C ASP A 72 -26.28 6.27 -16.17
N LYS A 73 -27.61 6.37 -16.10
CA LYS A 73 -28.50 5.24 -15.83
C LYS A 73 -28.40 4.14 -16.88
N THR A 74 -28.10 4.47 -18.14
CA THR A 74 -27.94 3.48 -19.21
C THR A 74 -26.72 2.59 -19.00
N MET A 75 -25.71 3.09 -18.28
CA MET A 75 -24.45 2.40 -17.98
C MET A 75 -24.52 1.49 -16.75
N VAL A 76 -25.59 1.57 -15.94
CA VAL A 76 -25.74 0.78 -14.70
C VAL A 76 -25.61 -0.72 -14.96
N GLY A 77 -26.24 -1.22 -16.03
CA GLY A 77 -26.18 -2.65 -16.37
C GLY A 77 -24.79 -3.12 -16.82
N ALA A 78 -24.03 -2.26 -17.50
CA ALA A 78 -22.65 -2.57 -17.90
C ALA A 78 -21.72 -2.58 -16.68
N VAL A 79 -21.88 -1.62 -15.76
CA VAL A 79 -21.13 -1.53 -14.51
C VAL A 79 -21.45 -2.72 -13.59
N GLU A 80 -22.71 -3.10 -13.44
CA GLU A 80 -23.14 -4.28 -12.66
C GLU A 80 -22.45 -5.55 -13.16
N ARG A 81 -22.45 -5.74 -14.49
CA ARG A 81 -21.85 -6.91 -15.13
C ARG A 81 -20.33 -6.93 -14.95
N ALA A 82 -19.66 -5.79 -15.16
CA ALA A 82 -18.21 -5.67 -14.96
C ALA A 82 -17.79 -6.00 -13.51
N ILE A 83 -18.58 -5.58 -12.51
CA ILE A 83 -18.31 -5.91 -11.11
C ILE A 83 -18.52 -7.41 -10.84
N ARG A 84 -19.58 -8.01 -11.38
CA ARG A 84 -19.84 -9.46 -11.24
C ARG A 84 -18.75 -10.30 -11.90
N ASP A 85 -18.29 -9.89 -13.08
CA ASP A 85 -17.34 -10.62 -13.92
C ASP A 85 -15.87 -10.36 -13.54
N SER A 86 -15.61 -9.40 -12.63
CA SER A 86 -14.28 -9.04 -12.13
C SER A 86 -13.51 -10.18 -11.43
N GLY A 87 -14.14 -11.34 -11.23
CA GLY A 87 -13.56 -12.47 -10.50
C GLY A 87 -13.43 -12.22 -8.99
N LEU A 88 -13.99 -11.12 -8.48
CA LEU A 88 -13.96 -10.76 -7.06
C LEU A 88 -15.03 -11.49 -6.24
N GLY A 89 -15.98 -12.18 -6.88
CA GLY A 89 -17.09 -12.87 -6.20
C GLY A 89 -18.07 -11.91 -5.53
N LEU A 90 -18.11 -10.65 -5.97
CA LEU A 90 -18.98 -9.61 -5.44
C LEU A 90 -20.32 -9.63 -6.17
N ASN A 91 -21.41 -9.53 -5.40
CA ASN A 91 -22.75 -9.44 -5.98
C ASN A 91 -23.36 -8.05 -5.74
N PRO A 92 -23.30 -7.12 -6.73
CA PRO A 92 -23.89 -5.80 -6.60
C PRO A 92 -25.42 -5.88 -6.52
N ILE A 93 -26.00 -5.08 -5.63
CA ILE A 93 -27.44 -4.82 -5.52
C ILE A 93 -27.69 -3.45 -6.16
N THR A 94 -28.42 -3.43 -7.27
CA THR A 94 -28.74 -2.21 -8.01
C THR A 94 -29.94 -1.50 -7.39
N ASP A 95 -29.81 -0.20 -7.17
CA ASP A 95 -30.85 0.71 -6.68
C ASP A 95 -30.86 1.99 -7.53
N GLY A 96 -31.54 1.92 -8.67
CA GLY A 96 -31.58 3.00 -9.65
C GLY A 96 -30.20 3.26 -10.27
N ILE A 97 -29.55 4.36 -9.85
CA ILE A 97 -28.20 4.77 -10.29
C ILE A 97 -27.10 4.37 -9.30
N ASN A 98 -27.46 3.88 -8.11
CA ASN A 98 -26.53 3.47 -7.06
C ASN A 98 -26.44 1.94 -7.02
N LEU A 99 -25.24 1.38 -6.95
CA LEU A 99 -25.00 -0.04 -6.73
C LEU A 99 -24.38 -0.23 -5.35
N ARG A 100 -25.00 -1.08 -4.54
CA ARG A 100 -24.49 -1.46 -3.21
C ARG A 100 -23.84 -2.83 -3.31
N ILE A 101 -22.59 -2.93 -2.90
CA ILE A 101 -21.82 -4.17 -3.00
C ILE A 101 -21.46 -4.59 -1.58
N PRO A 102 -22.20 -5.56 -1.01
CA PRO A 102 -21.82 -6.15 0.27
C PRO A 102 -20.57 -7.01 0.09
N LEU A 103 -19.61 -6.86 0.99
CA LEU A 103 -18.43 -7.73 1.03
C LEU A 103 -18.72 -8.98 1.87
N PRO A 104 -18.35 -10.18 1.40
CA PRO A 104 -18.49 -11.40 2.18
C PRO A 104 -17.61 -11.37 3.43
N GLU A 105 -18.07 -12.00 4.51
CA GLU A 105 -17.29 -12.12 5.74
C GLU A 105 -16.06 -13.02 5.52
N LEU A 106 -14.92 -12.60 6.08
CA LEU A 106 -13.75 -13.46 6.13
C LEU A 106 -13.84 -14.37 7.34
N ASN A 107 -13.74 -15.68 7.11
CA ASN A 107 -13.57 -16.68 8.17
C ASN A 107 -12.31 -16.36 9.02
N GLU A 108 -12.34 -16.77 10.29
CA GLU A 108 -11.24 -16.53 11.23
C GLU A 108 -9.90 -17.11 10.74
N GLU A 109 -9.92 -18.27 10.09
CA GLU A 109 -8.75 -18.89 9.48
C GLU A 109 -8.13 -18.01 8.40
N ARG A 110 -8.97 -17.41 7.54
CA ARG A 110 -8.49 -16.52 6.47
C ARG A 110 -7.90 -15.23 7.02
N ARG A 111 -8.44 -14.69 8.12
CA ARG A 111 -7.87 -13.52 8.80
C ARG A 111 -6.49 -13.82 9.36
N LYS A 112 -6.31 -14.98 10.01
CA LYS A 112 -4.99 -15.41 10.52
C LYS A 112 -3.97 -15.55 9.39
N GLU A 113 -4.37 -16.06 8.24
CA GLU A 113 -3.50 -16.11 7.05
C GLU A 113 -3.11 -14.71 6.56
N LEU A 114 -4.07 -13.77 6.50
CA LEU A 114 -3.81 -12.39 6.07
C LEU A 114 -2.85 -11.65 7.02
N VAL A 115 -2.99 -11.86 8.33
CA VAL A 115 -2.04 -11.33 9.33
C VAL A 115 -0.64 -11.89 9.09
N LYS A 116 -0.52 -13.20 8.86
CA LYS A 116 0.76 -13.84 8.56
C LYS A 116 1.42 -13.26 7.30
N ILE A 117 0.65 -13.00 6.25
CA ILE A 117 1.16 -12.38 5.01
C ILE A 117 1.57 -10.92 5.28
N ALA A 118 0.81 -10.15 6.05
CA ALA A 118 1.17 -8.78 6.42
C ALA A 118 2.51 -8.72 7.19
N HIS A 119 2.76 -9.67 8.10
CA HIS A 119 4.06 -9.80 8.77
C HIS A 119 5.20 -10.16 7.81
N GLN A 120 4.94 -10.99 6.79
CA GLN A 120 5.95 -11.30 5.77
C GLN A 120 6.37 -10.05 4.99
N TYR A 121 5.41 -9.22 4.55
CA TYR A 121 5.72 -7.96 3.88
C TYR A 121 6.44 -6.97 4.80
N ALA A 122 6.06 -6.90 6.07
CA ALA A 122 6.76 -6.06 7.04
C ALA A 122 8.22 -6.49 7.22
N GLU A 123 8.49 -7.80 7.28
CA GLU A 123 9.88 -8.27 7.37
C GLU A 123 10.68 -7.99 6.10
N GLN A 124 10.07 -8.12 4.92
CA GLN A 124 10.72 -7.73 3.66
C GLN A 124 11.08 -6.24 3.65
N ALA A 125 10.17 -5.37 4.11
CA ALA A 125 10.43 -3.94 4.25
C ALA A 125 11.57 -3.66 5.24
N ARG A 126 11.60 -4.32 6.40
CA ARG A 126 12.70 -4.18 7.38
C ARG A 126 14.03 -4.66 6.81
N VAL A 127 14.05 -5.77 6.07
CA VAL A 127 15.25 -6.28 5.39
C VAL A 127 15.75 -5.26 4.36
N ALA A 128 14.86 -4.69 3.55
CA ALA A 128 15.21 -3.63 2.60
C ALA A 128 15.84 -2.41 3.30
N THR A 129 15.24 -1.93 4.41
CA THR A 129 15.81 -0.82 5.19
C THR A 129 17.19 -1.16 5.75
N ARG A 130 17.40 -2.39 6.26
CA ARG A 130 18.71 -2.85 6.75
C ARG A 130 19.76 -2.92 5.63
N HIS A 131 19.37 -3.32 4.42
CA HIS A 131 20.24 -3.29 3.24
C HIS A 131 20.64 -1.86 2.88
N VAL A 132 19.69 -0.93 2.84
CA VAL A 132 19.97 0.49 2.58
C VAL A 132 20.93 1.07 3.62
N ARG A 133 20.73 0.76 4.90
CA ARG A 133 21.65 1.16 5.98
C ARG A 133 23.07 0.62 5.75
N ARG A 134 23.20 -0.67 5.39
CA ARG A 134 24.51 -1.29 5.11
C ARG A 134 25.22 -0.58 3.98
N ASP A 135 24.53 -0.33 2.87
CA ASP A 135 25.08 0.40 1.73
C ASP A 135 25.54 1.81 2.13
N GLY A 136 24.75 2.51 2.96
CA GLY A 136 25.09 3.82 3.51
C GLY A 136 26.37 3.78 4.34
N LEU A 137 26.49 2.82 5.26
CA LEU A 137 27.68 2.66 6.11
C LEU A 137 28.92 2.26 5.30
N ASP A 138 28.76 1.38 4.31
CA ASP A 138 29.86 0.97 3.44
C ASP A 138 30.36 2.13 2.55
N ASN A 139 29.47 3.02 2.11
CA ASN A 139 29.84 4.24 1.40
C ASN A 139 30.55 5.25 2.31
N LEU A 140 30.09 5.46 3.54
CA LEU A 140 30.76 6.33 4.51
C LEU A 140 32.18 5.84 4.81
N LYS A 141 32.38 4.53 5.00
CA LYS A 141 33.71 3.93 5.21
C LYS A 141 34.65 4.09 4.01
N LYS A 142 34.11 4.10 2.78
CA LYS A 142 34.93 4.35 1.57
C LYS A 142 35.40 5.79 1.52
N LEU A 143 34.51 6.74 1.78
CA LEU A 143 34.83 8.18 1.79
C LEU A 143 35.84 8.53 2.89
N GLU A 144 35.76 7.88 4.05
CA GLU A 144 36.75 8.02 5.13
C GLU A 144 38.15 7.54 4.67
N LYS A 145 38.21 6.40 3.97
CA LYS A 145 39.47 5.88 3.43
C LYS A 145 40.05 6.73 2.29
N GLU A 146 39.18 7.31 1.48
CA GLU A 146 39.55 8.20 0.38
C GLU A 146 39.95 9.61 0.88
N GLY A 147 39.73 9.90 2.17
CA GLY A 147 40.07 11.18 2.79
C GLY A 147 39.08 12.30 2.45
N GLU A 148 37.92 11.99 1.87
CA GLU A 148 36.88 12.99 1.59
C GLU A 148 36.14 13.44 2.86
N ILE A 149 36.14 12.63 3.93
CA ILE A 149 35.55 12.94 5.24
C ILE A 149 36.50 12.60 6.38
N GLY A 150 36.47 13.39 7.45
CA GLY A 150 37.22 13.12 8.69
C GLY A 150 36.54 12.06 9.58
N GLN A 151 37.28 11.48 10.53
CA GLN A 151 36.78 10.45 11.45
C GLN A 151 35.58 10.93 12.30
N ASP A 152 35.64 12.18 12.78
CA ASP A 152 34.55 12.79 13.55
C ASP A 152 33.28 12.97 12.71
N GLU A 153 33.44 13.32 11.43
CA GLU A 153 32.34 13.51 10.50
C GLU A 153 31.71 12.17 10.09
N ALA A 154 32.54 11.15 9.84
CA ALA A 154 32.09 9.79 9.60
C ALA A 154 31.28 9.22 10.78
N HIS A 155 31.69 9.51 12.01
CA HIS A 155 30.94 9.13 13.22
C HIS A 155 29.58 9.83 13.29
N SER A 156 29.55 11.15 13.10
CA SER A 156 28.30 11.93 13.11
C SER A 156 27.31 11.47 12.04
N LEU A 157 27.80 11.19 10.83
CA LEU A 157 26.98 10.70 9.72
C LEU A 157 26.43 9.29 10.00
N SER A 158 27.24 8.41 10.58
CA SER A 158 26.82 7.06 10.97
C SER A 158 25.69 7.09 12.00
N GLU A 159 25.76 7.99 12.99
CA GLU A 159 24.68 8.17 13.96
C GLU A 159 23.39 8.65 13.30
N LYS A 160 23.47 9.61 12.38
CA LYS A 160 22.29 10.11 11.67
C LYS A 160 21.67 9.02 10.78
N VAL A 161 22.48 8.20 10.10
CA VAL A 161 21.99 7.05 9.31
C VAL A 161 21.30 6.02 10.19
N GLN A 162 21.82 5.79 11.40
CA GLN A 162 21.19 4.90 12.37
C GLN A 162 19.83 5.47 12.84
N LYS A 163 19.75 6.76 13.19
CA LYS A 163 18.48 7.42 13.55
C LYS A 163 17.43 7.31 12.45
N LEU A 164 17.82 7.59 11.20
CA LEU A 164 16.93 7.45 10.02
C LEU A 164 16.40 6.01 9.87
N THR A 165 17.27 5.02 10.11
CA THR A 165 16.89 3.61 10.06
C THR A 165 15.88 3.26 11.15
N ASP A 166 16.12 3.72 12.37
CA ASP A 166 15.26 3.44 13.53
C ASP A 166 13.88 4.10 13.37
N GLU A 167 13.83 5.34 12.85
CA GLU A 167 12.58 6.02 12.48
C GLU A 167 11.80 5.23 11.41
N THR A 168 12.49 4.80 10.35
CA THR A 168 11.88 4.02 9.26
C THR A 168 11.30 2.69 9.77
N ILE A 169 12.03 1.98 10.64
CA ILE A 169 11.56 0.73 11.25
C ILE A 169 10.33 0.98 12.13
N ALA A 170 10.37 2.03 12.95
CA ALA A 170 9.23 2.40 13.80
C ALA A 170 7.98 2.72 12.97
N ASP A 171 8.14 3.37 11.81
CA ASP A 171 7.02 3.66 10.92
C ASP A 171 6.47 2.41 10.23
N ILE A 172 7.32 1.46 9.84
CA ILE A 172 6.88 0.13 9.35
C ILE A 172 6.05 -0.59 10.43
N ASP A 173 6.51 -0.57 11.69
CA ASP A 173 5.83 -1.23 12.81
C ASP A 173 4.48 -0.59 13.12
N LYS A 174 4.38 0.76 13.08
CA LYS A 174 3.11 1.48 13.22
C LYS A 174 2.12 1.09 12.12
N ILE A 175 2.57 1.08 10.87
CA ILE A 175 1.72 0.74 9.71
C ILE A 175 1.23 -0.70 9.83
N LEU A 176 2.10 -1.63 10.22
CA LEU A 176 1.74 -3.03 10.45
C LEU A 176 0.70 -3.16 11.56
N ALA A 177 0.90 -2.51 12.71
CA ALA A 177 -0.02 -2.59 13.84
C ALA A 177 -1.42 -2.07 13.49
N VAL A 178 -1.50 -0.96 12.76
CA VAL A 178 -2.78 -0.45 12.23
C VAL A 178 -3.45 -1.48 11.34
N LYS A 179 -2.68 -2.10 10.43
CA LYS A 179 -3.22 -3.08 9.48
C LYS A 179 -3.65 -4.39 10.15
N GLU A 180 -2.92 -4.84 11.15
CA GLU A 180 -3.26 -6.02 11.94
C GLU A 180 -4.55 -5.81 12.73
N PHE A 181 -4.68 -4.65 13.38
CA PHE A 181 -5.91 -4.26 14.07
C PHE A 181 -7.11 -4.25 13.12
N GLU A 182 -6.95 -3.69 11.92
CA GLU A 182 -7.98 -3.72 10.87
C GLU A 182 -8.39 -5.15 10.47
N ILE A 183 -7.43 -6.07 10.28
CA ILE A 183 -7.75 -7.45 9.87
C ILE A 183 -8.54 -8.19 10.97
N MET A 184 -8.22 -7.93 12.23
CA MET A 184 -8.79 -8.66 13.37
C MET A 184 -10.15 -8.11 13.84
N HIS A 185 -10.43 -6.80 13.66
CA HIS A 185 -11.64 -6.15 14.19
C HIS A 185 -12.77 -5.91 13.17
N VAL A 186 -12.58 -6.27 11.90
CA VAL A 186 -13.63 -6.20 10.85
C VAL A 186 -14.68 -7.28 11.05
#